data_AF-A0AAQ3PCX1-F1
#
_entry.id   AF-A0AAQ3PCX1-F1
#
_cell.length_a   1.000
_cell.length_b   1.000
_cell.length_c   1.000
_cell.angle_alpha   90.00
_cell.angle_beta   90.00
_cell.angle_gamma   90.00
#
_symmetry.space_group_name_H-M   'P 1'
#
loop_
_entity.id
_entity.type
_entity.pdbx_description
1 polymer ?
#
loop_
_entity_poly.entity_id
_entity_poly.type
_entity_poly.pdbx_seq_one_letter_code
_entity_poly.pdbx_strand_id
1 'polypeptide(L)'
;MKYEGQKLCYSTIPNDFPYDREMALATMVRPEMQGRRVRTIGSLNINDRLLHYVIVHMLTPRPANFARELQEDIFMIWVLKNNIPINWPHHIMQHMLKCKAGDAPLPLGLDIVNIKN
;
A
#
# COMPACT_ATOMS: atom_id res chain seq x y z
N MET A 1 -11.17 -10.87 -19.65
CA MET A 1 -10.70 -9.51 -19.31
C MET A 1 -9.18 -9.60 -19.13
N LYS A 2 -8.37 -8.93 -19.95
CA LYS A 2 -6.91 -8.89 -19.71
C LYS A 2 -6.66 -7.84 -18.62
N TYR A 3 -5.98 -8.22 -17.55
CA TYR A 3 -5.61 -7.28 -16.49
C TYR A 3 -4.39 -6.47 -16.97
N GLU A 4 -4.68 -5.38 -17.66
CA GLU A 4 -3.69 -4.41 -18.14
C GLU A 4 -3.15 -3.57 -16.97
N GLY A 5 -1.88 -3.16 -17.02
CA GLY A 5 -1.24 -2.34 -15.98
C GLY A 5 0.04 -2.96 -15.41
N GLN A 6 0.76 -2.16 -14.62
CA GLN A 6 2.04 -2.52 -14.04
C GLN A 6 1.89 -3.66 -13.03
N LYS A 7 2.74 -4.68 -13.16
CA LYS A 7 2.81 -5.81 -12.22
C LYS A 7 3.77 -5.46 -11.11
N LEU A 8 3.23 -4.95 -10.01
CA LEU A 8 4.00 -4.56 -8.84
C LEU A 8 4.12 -5.74 -7.87
N CYS A 9 5.34 -6.09 -7.50
CA CYS A 9 5.61 -7.04 -6.42
C CYS A 9 5.55 -6.31 -5.07
N TYR A 10 4.89 -6.92 -4.10
CA TYR A 10 4.66 -6.28 -2.78
C TYR A 10 5.96 -5.83 -2.10
N SER A 11 7.05 -6.58 -2.27
CA SER A 11 8.35 -6.32 -1.62
C SER A 11 9.39 -5.63 -2.51
N THR A 12 9.06 -5.32 -3.77
CA THR A 12 10.07 -4.88 -4.74
C THR A 12 9.51 -3.78 -5.62
N ILE A 13 9.98 -2.56 -5.35
CA ILE A 13 9.76 -1.41 -6.21
C ILE A 13 10.76 -1.52 -7.36
N PRO A 14 10.33 -1.49 -8.63
CA PRO A 14 11.25 -1.49 -9.77
C PRO A 14 12.20 -0.28 -9.73
N ASN A 15 13.49 -0.47 -10.01
CA ASN A 15 14.49 0.61 -9.95
C ASN A 15 14.29 1.67 -11.06
N ASP A 16 13.61 1.30 -12.13
CA ASP A 16 13.26 2.15 -13.28
C ASP A 16 11.98 2.97 -13.08
N PHE A 17 11.28 2.77 -11.95
CA PHE A 17 10.14 3.60 -11.60
C PHE A 17 10.60 5.01 -11.24
N PRO A 18 9.95 6.08 -11.72
CA PRO A 18 10.27 7.47 -11.36
C PRO A 18 9.73 7.80 -9.96
N TYR A 19 10.06 6.95 -8.99
CA TYR A 19 9.62 7.02 -7.61
C TYR A 19 10.78 7.43 -6.71
N ASP A 20 10.68 8.62 -6.14
CA ASP A 20 11.51 9.06 -5.04
C ASP A 20 10.67 9.05 -3.75
N ARG A 21 11.10 8.27 -2.75
CA ARG A 21 10.35 8.09 -1.50
C ARG A 21 10.23 9.41 -0.72
N GLU A 22 11.30 10.18 -0.64
CA GLU A 22 11.31 11.41 0.17
C GLU A 22 10.43 12.47 -0.47
N MET A 23 10.54 12.63 -1.79
CA MET A 23 9.68 13.52 -2.57
C MET A 23 8.22 13.09 -2.49
N ALA A 24 7.93 11.79 -2.65
CA ALA A 24 6.58 11.26 -2.50
C ALA A 24 6.00 11.54 -1.11
N LEU A 25 6.75 11.24 -0.05
CA LEU A 25 6.32 11.47 1.32
C LEU A 25 6.09 12.95 1.60
N ALA A 26 6.94 13.85 1.09
CA ALA A 26 6.77 15.29 1.26
C ALA A 26 5.43 15.81 0.72
N THR A 27 4.90 15.20 -0.36
CA THR A 27 3.57 15.55 -0.90
C THR A 27 2.39 15.04 -0.06
N MET A 28 2.63 14.13 0.88
CA MET A 28 1.60 13.49 1.70
C MET A 28 1.54 14.04 3.12
N VAL A 29 2.63 14.63 3.60
CA VAL A 29 2.76 15.15 4.95
C VAL A 29 2.03 16.49 5.09
N ARG A 30 1.37 16.68 6.23
CA ARG A 30 0.71 17.96 6.57
C ARG A 30 1.74 19.10 6.61
N PRO A 31 1.40 20.33 6.17
CA PRO A 31 2.34 21.46 6.15
C PRO A 31 3.10 21.67 7.47
N GLU A 32 2.40 21.58 8.60
CA GLU A 32 2.92 21.74 9.97
C GLU A 32 3.89 20.62 10.41
N MET A 33 3.93 19.52 9.67
CA MET A 33 4.82 18.37 9.92
C MET A 33 5.97 18.28 8.91
N GLN A 34 6.03 19.18 7.92
CA GLN A 34 7.14 19.22 6.97
C GLN A 34 8.48 19.51 7.67
N GLY A 35 9.56 18.90 7.19
CA GLY A 35 10.90 19.02 7.78
C GLY A 35 11.10 18.28 9.11
N ARG A 36 10.05 17.67 9.67
CA ARG A 36 10.15 16.79 10.84
C ARG A 36 10.40 15.35 10.41
N ARG A 37 11.02 14.55 11.29
CA ARG A 37 11.20 13.12 11.04
C ARG A 37 9.87 12.39 11.17
N VAL A 38 9.17 12.23 10.05
CA VAL A 38 7.92 11.48 9.96
C VAL A 38 8.23 9.99 10.12
N ARG A 39 7.56 9.35 11.08
CA ARG A 39 7.67 7.90 11.34
C ARG A 39 6.31 7.22 11.46
N THR A 40 5.24 8.00 11.44
CA THR A 40 3.88 7.52 11.68
C THR A 40 2.89 8.15 10.71
N ILE A 41 1.86 7.39 10.36
CA ILE A 41 0.79 7.83 9.45
C ILE A 41 0.01 9.05 9.97
N GLY A 42 0.09 9.33 11.27
CA GLY A 42 -0.56 10.50 11.88
C GLY A 42 -0.02 11.84 11.37
N SER A 43 1.14 11.83 10.71
CA SER A 43 1.74 13.00 10.08
C SER A 43 1.21 13.27 8.66
N LEU A 44 0.56 12.27 8.04
CA LEU A 44 -0.03 12.40 6.72
C LEU A 44 -1.29 13.27 6.75
N ASN A 45 -1.63 13.89 5.62
CA ASN A 45 -2.93 14.53 5.46
C ASN A 45 -4.06 13.48 5.47
N ILE A 46 -5.29 13.95 5.64
CA ILE A 46 -6.44 13.07 5.84
C ILE A 46 -6.70 12.15 4.64
N ASN A 47 -6.51 12.63 3.40
CA ASN A 47 -6.77 11.85 2.20
C ASN A 47 -5.78 10.70 2.08
N ASP A 48 -4.49 10.98 2.28
CA ASP A 48 -3.45 9.96 2.20
C ASP A 48 -3.53 8.97 3.37
N ARG A 49 -4.00 9.42 4.56
CA ARG A 49 -4.28 8.53 5.69
C ARG A 49 -5.45 7.60 5.41
N LEU A 50 -6.49 8.05 4.71
CA LEU A 50 -7.61 7.21 4.30
C LEU A 50 -7.21 6.21 3.23
N LEU A 51 -6.41 6.62 2.24
CA LEU A 51 -5.85 5.70 1.24
C LEU A 51 -4.99 4.62 1.90
N HIS A 52 -4.11 5.01 2.83
CA HIS A 52 -3.33 4.09 3.65
C HIS A 52 -4.22 3.06 4.34
N TYR A 53 -5.31 3.53 4.97
CA TYR A 53 -6.24 2.66 5.67
C TYR A 53 -6.86 1.61 4.72
N VAL A 54 -7.33 2.03 3.53
CA VAL A 54 -7.91 1.11 2.54
C VAL A 54 -6.88 0.08 2.07
N ILE A 55 -5.66 0.52 1.73
CA ILE A 55 -4.59 -0.38 1.28
C ILE A 55 -4.28 -1.41 2.37
N VAL A 56 -3.98 -0.95 3.58
CA VAL A 56 -3.47 -1.81 4.65
C VAL A 56 -4.58 -2.61 5.34
N HIS A 57 -5.84 -2.22 5.29
CA HIS A 57 -6.92 -3.03 5.92
C HIS A 57 -7.63 -3.94 4.91
N MET A 58 -7.75 -3.52 3.65
CA MET A 58 -8.57 -4.25 2.67
C MET A 58 -7.73 -5.03 1.67
N LEU A 59 -6.69 -4.41 1.13
CA LEU A 59 -5.94 -4.96 -0.02
C LEU A 59 -4.73 -5.78 0.42
N THR A 60 -3.98 -5.28 1.40
CA THR A 60 -2.73 -5.88 1.87
C THR A 60 -2.61 -5.81 3.39
N PRO A 61 -3.47 -6.54 4.13
CA PRO A 61 -3.42 -6.57 5.58
C PRO A 61 -2.14 -7.17 6.11
N ARG A 62 -1.69 -6.60 7.22
CA ARG A 62 -0.46 -6.99 7.90
C ARG A 62 -0.70 -7.12 9.40
N PRO A 63 0.05 -8.01 10.08
CA PRO A 63 -0.20 -8.32 11.49
C PRO A 63 0.33 -7.26 12.47
N ALA A 64 1.01 -6.22 11.98
CA ALA A 64 1.77 -5.26 12.79
C ALA A 64 1.09 -3.88 12.92
N ASN A 65 1.68 -3.02 13.76
CA ASN A 65 1.23 -1.65 14.03
C ASN A 65 0.91 -0.86 12.73
N PHE A 66 -0.38 -0.70 12.44
CA PHE A 66 -0.90 0.05 11.30
C PHE A 66 -0.46 1.51 11.29
N ALA A 67 -0.09 2.07 12.44
CA ALA A 67 0.36 3.45 12.52
C ALA A 67 1.81 3.65 12.05
N ARG A 68 2.59 2.56 11.89
CA ARG A 68 3.93 2.63 11.31
C ARG A 68 3.83 2.76 9.80
N GLU A 69 4.48 3.80 9.30
CA GLU A 69 4.63 4.06 7.88
C GLU A 69 5.78 3.18 7.33
N LEU A 70 5.47 2.39 6.29
CA LEU A 70 6.44 1.57 5.57
C LEU A 70 6.66 2.14 4.16
N GLN A 71 7.80 1.80 3.55
CA GLN A 71 8.15 2.27 2.20
C GLN A 71 7.12 1.84 1.16
N GLU A 72 6.61 0.62 1.28
CA GLU A 72 5.58 0.05 0.42
C GLU A 72 4.28 0.85 0.47
N ASP A 73 3.93 1.41 1.64
CA ASP A 73 2.72 2.21 1.80
C ASP A 73 2.82 3.52 1.04
N ILE A 74 3.94 4.23 1.21
CA ILE A 74 4.19 5.50 0.49
C ILE A 74 4.18 5.23 -1.00
N PHE A 75 4.84 4.16 -1.44
CA PHE A 75 4.86 3.79 -2.85
C PHE A 75 3.44 3.57 -3.39
N MET A 76 2.62 2.75 -2.74
CA MET A 76 1.27 2.46 -3.20
C MET A 76 0.37 3.71 -3.23
N ILE A 77 0.45 4.57 -2.21
CA ILE A 77 -0.27 5.85 -2.20
C ILE A 77 0.22 6.75 -3.34
N TRP A 78 1.52 6.81 -3.59
CA TRP A 78 2.09 7.61 -4.68
C TRP A 78 1.64 7.09 -6.06
N VAL A 79 1.66 5.78 -6.29
CA VAL A 79 1.21 5.16 -7.55
C VAL A 79 -0.26 5.51 -7.83
N LEU A 80 -1.11 5.42 -6.80
CA LEU A 80 -2.53 5.83 -6.88
C LEU A 80 -2.69 7.32 -7.22
N LYS A 81 -1.96 8.20 -6.51
CA LYS A 81 -2.04 9.67 -6.73
C LYS A 81 -1.59 10.09 -8.12
N ASN A 82 -0.64 9.35 -8.71
CA ASN A 82 -0.13 9.61 -10.05
C ASN A 82 -0.92 8.88 -11.14
N ASN A 83 -2.06 8.26 -10.80
CA ASN A 83 -2.91 7.50 -11.74
C ASN A 83 -2.14 6.44 -12.54
N ILE A 84 -1.12 5.85 -11.92
CA ILE A 84 -0.33 4.81 -12.57
C ILE A 84 -1.18 3.54 -12.59
N PRO A 85 -1.42 2.93 -13.76
CA PRO A 85 -2.25 1.75 -13.86
C PRO A 85 -1.57 0.55 -13.18
N ILE A 86 -2.22 -0.01 -12.16
CA ILE A 86 -1.75 -1.19 -11.43
C ILE A 86 -2.58 -2.41 -11.82
N ASN A 87 -1.91 -3.53 -12.04
CA ASN A 87 -2.57 -4.84 -12.10
C ASN A 87 -2.96 -5.29 -10.68
N TRP A 88 -4.12 -4.84 -10.19
CA TRP A 88 -4.61 -5.14 -8.83
C TRP A 88 -4.71 -6.63 -8.50
N PRO A 89 -5.26 -7.50 -9.37
CA PRO A 89 -5.31 -8.93 -9.08
C PRO A 89 -3.93 -9.55 -8.88
N HIS A 90 -2.94 -9.14 -9.70
CA HIS A 90 -1.57 -9.59 -9.52
C HIS A 90 -1.01 -9.16 -8.16
N HIS A 91 -1.16 -7.88 -7.80
CA HIS A 91 -0.67 -7.34 -6.53
C HIS A 91 -1.28 -8.05 -5.31
N ILE A 92 -2.62 -8.20 -5.31
CA ILE A 92 -3.35 -8.89 -4.24
C ILE A 92 -2.92 -10.36 -4.13
N MET A 93 -2.77 -11.06 -5.26
CA MET A 93 -2.31 -12.45 -5.28
C MET A 93 -0.90 -12.60 -4.71
N GLN A 94 0.03 -11.69 -5.04
CA GLN A 94 1.39 -11.69 -4.47
C GLN A 94 1.36 -11.52 -2.95
N HIS A 95 0.51 -10.62 -2.44
CA HIS A 95 0.33 -10.44 -0.99
C HIS A 95 -0.24 -11.70 -0.34
N MET A 96 -1.27 -12.32 -0.95
CA MET A 96 -1.85 -13.58 -0.44
C MET A 96 -0.84 -14.73 -0.39
N LEU A 97 -0.01 -14.89 -1.41
CA LEU A 97 1.05 -15.90 -1.43
C LEU A 97 2.05 -15.70 -0.30
N LYS A 98 2.42 -14.44 0.00
CA LYS A 98 3.25 -14.09 1.15
C LYS A 98 2.56 -14.41 2.47
N CYS A 99 1.26 -14.09 2.61
CA CYS A 99 0.50 -14.44 3.80
C CYS A 99 0.42 -15.94 4.02
N LYS A 100 0.26 -16.74 2.96
CA LYS A 100 0.29 -18.21 3.04
C LYS A 100 1.66 -18.77 3.47
N ALA A 101 2.74 -18.08 3.12
CA ALA A 101 4.10 -18.47 3.49
C ALA A 101 4.53 -17.98 4.89
N GLY A 102 3.72 -17.14 5.54
CA GLY A 102 3.94 -16.63 6.90
C GLY A 102 2.68 -16.75 7.75
N ASP A 103 2.66 -16.08 8.90
CA ASP A 103 1.50 -16.05 9.80
C ASP A 103 0.77 -14.69 9.71
N ALA A 104 0.61 -14.18 8.48
CA ALA A 104 0.05 -12.85 8.22
C ALA A 104 -1.44 -12.92 7.82
N PRO A 105 -2.25 -11.91 8.19
CA PRO A 105 -3.68 -11.89 7.87
C PRO A 105 -3.92 -11.81 6.36
N LEU A 106 -4.98 -12.46 5.89
CA LEU A 106 -5.41 -12.47 4.50
C LEU A 106 -6.18 -11.18 4.14
N PRO A 107 -6.10 -10.68 2.89
CA PRO A 107 -6.96 -9.60 2.41
C PRO A 107 -8.45 -9.89 2.60
N LEU A 108 -9.24 -8.85 2.89
CA LEU A 108 -10.70 -8.95 3.07
C LEU A 108 -11.41 -9.60 1.87
N GLY A 109 -10.80 -9.54 0.68
CA GLY A 109 -11.29 -10.23 -0.51
C GLY A 109 -11.45 -11.75 -0.37
N LEU A 110 -10.79 -12.40 0.61
CA LEU A 110 -10.96 -13.83 0.90
C LEU A 110 -12.03 -14.12 1.96
N ASP A 111 -12.28 -13.21 2.90
CA ASP A 111 -13.39 -13.37 3.84
C ASP A 111 -14.72 -13.42 3.07
N ILE A 112 -14.85 -12.63 2.00
CA ILE A 112 -16.02 -12.66 1.10
C ILE A 112 -16.19 -14.03 0.42
N VAL A 113 -15.10 -14.72 0.09
CA VAL A 113 -15.13 -16.05 -0.55
C VAL A 113 -15.38 -17.16 0.49
N ASN A 114 -15.04 -16.92 1.76
CA ASN A 114 -15.32 -17.81 2.89
C ASN A 114 -16.66 -17.52 3.60
N ILE A 115 -17.44 -16.51 3.17
CA ILE A 115 -18.85 -16.39 3.53
C ILE A 115 -19.60 -17.51 2.79
N LYS A 116 -19.54 -18.69 3.40
CA LYS A 116 -20.34 -19.91 3.19
C LYS A 116 -20.72 -20.21 1.73
N ASN A 117 -19.92 -21.07 1.11
CA ASN A 117 -20.53 -22.24 0.43
C ASN A 117 -21.00 -23.23 1.50
#